data_AF-A0A2T4VGS3-F1
#
_entry.id   AF-A0A2T4VGS3-F1
#
_cell.length_a   1.000
_cell.length_b   1.000
_cell.length_c   1.000
_cell.angle_alpha   90.00
_cell.angle_beta   90.00
_cell.angle_gamma   90.00
#
_symmetry.space_group_name_H-M   'P 1'
#
loop_
_entity.id
_entity.type
_entity.pdbx_description
1 polymer ?
#
loop_
_entity_poly.entity_id
_entity_poly.type
_entity_poly.pdbx_seq_one_letter_code
_entity_poly.pdbx_strand_id
1 'polypeptide(L)'
;MRSIRTAVVALCVTLTWAPAALAGQSAFVRWRASQGNFSSWQRSGVSLATDGSLQVDPQTAVAGTDPYAAGAYNGGNFYNGGSFRVGEATSPVMTNGFAFREAIASWEAETPSGTWVETQIRAQISGVWTKWYNLGVWAADGATVRRHSVASQSDSNGYVGTDTLIISNKKSPTVFQLKVRLFSADGIATPRVRASAVTLSTAPEKSPATFPGNSALWNQVIDIPQCSQMVYPDGGEVWCSPTSTSMVLGYWTGDTGACEPRVRAAVSGVYDWIYRGHGNWPFNTAYAATKGFQAHVTRFTGFHQLEPWIAAGVPAILSVAWAKGELTGAPIESTAGHLIVLVGFDAAGNPVVNDPAAASDATVRRTYLRSQLEPLWLKASVGTAYLIYPTDWPVPAL
;
A
#
# COMPACT_ATOMS: atom_id res chain seq x y z
N MET A 1 35.27 -30.10 -61.70
CA MET A 1 33.93 -30.39 -61.12
C MET A 1 34.02 -30.24 -59.61
N ARG A 2 33.64 -29.06 -59.06
CA ARG A 2 33.63 -28.79 -57.62
C ARG A 2 32.18 -28.88 -57.12
N SER A 3 31.95 -29.79 -56.16
CA SER A 3 30.68 -30.00 -55.48
C SER A 3 30.43 -28.86 -54.49
N ILE A 4 29.29 -28.17 -54.62
CA ILE A 4 28.79 -27.23 -53.63
C ILE A 4 27.75 -27.98 -52.80
N ARG A 5 28.03 -28.18 -51.51
CA ARG A 5 27.09 -28.72 -50.52
C ARG A 5 26.34 -27.55 -49.89
N THR A 6 25.03 -27.47 -50.12
CA THR A 6 24.14 -26.51 -49.47
C THR A 6 23.77 -27.04 -48.08
N ALA A 7 24.23 -26.37 -47.02
CA ALA A 7 23.81 -26.66 -45.65
C ALA A 7 22.51 -25.93 -45.35
N VAL A 8 21.44 -26.66 -45.07
CA VAL A 8 20.17 -26.12 -44.57
C VAL A 8 20.30 -26.00 -43.05
N VAL A 9 20.37 -24.77 -42.55
CA VAL A 9 20.30 -24.47 -41.11
C VAL A 9 18.84 -24.44 -40.71
N ALA A 10 18.38 -25.47 -40.00
CA ALA A 10 17.06 -25.50 -39.39
C ALA A 10 17.05 -24.59 -38.16
N LEU A 11 16.43 -23.42 -38.29
CA LEU A 11 16.22 -22.48 -37.19
C LEU A 11 15.08 -23.03 -36.30
N CYS A 12 15.42 -23.72 -35.22
CA CYS A 12 14.46 -24.07 -34.17
C CYS A 12 14.08 -22.80 -33.39
N VAL A 13 12.98 -22.16 -33.78
CA VAL A 13 12.35 -21.11 -32.99
C VAL A 13 11.61 -21.77 -31.82
N THR A 14 12.24 -21.80 -30.65
CA THR A 14 11.54 -22.14 -29.40
C THR A 14 10.62 -20.96 -29.04
N LEU A 15 9.36 -21.03 -29.44
CA LEU A 15 8.31 -20.16 -28.90
C LEU A 15 8.14 -20.48 -27.42
N THR A 16 8.77 -19.69 -26.54
CA THR A 16 8.44 -19.68 -25.12
C THR A 16 7.05 -19.06 -24.99
N TRP A 17 6.03 -19.90 -24.88
CA TRP A 17 4.73 -19.47 -24.38
C TRP A 17 4.92 -19.04 -22.93
N ALA A 18 4.90 -17.73 -22.66
CA ALA A 18 4.62 -17.26 -21.31
C ALA A 18 3.19 -17.72 -20.99
N PRO A 19 2.97 -18.51 -19.93
CA PRO A 19 1.62 -18.89 -19.55
C PRO A 19 0.79 -17.61 -19.37
N ALA A 20 -0.43 -17.61 -19.88
CA ALA A 20 -1.38 -16.55 -19.58
C ALA A 20 -1.46 -16.42 -18.05
N ALA A 21 -1.26 -15.20 -17.52
CA ALA A 21 -1.37 -14.99 -16.09
C ALA A 21 -2.76 -15.44 -15.65
N LEU A 22 -2.82 -16.42 -14.73
CA LEU A 22 -4.04 -16.72 -14.00
C LEU A 22 -4.47 -15.43 -13.33
N ALA A 23 -5.73 -15.04 -13.48
CA ALA A 23 -6.22 -13.85 -12.81
C ALA A 23 -6.28 -14.11 -11.28
N GLY A 24 -6.44 -13.06 -10.48
CA GLY A 24 -6.44 -13.17 -9.02
C GLY A 24 -5.08 -13.51 -8.38
N GLN A 25 -3.95 -13.41 -9.09
CA GLN A 25 -2.61 -13.59 -8.50
C GLN A 25 -2.13 -12.32 -7.79
N SER A 26 -1.45 -12.48 -6.65
CA SER A 26 -0.73 -11.42 -5.94
C SER A 26 0.70 -11.83 -5.60
N ALA A 27 1.57 -10.85 -5.43
CA ALA A 27 2.92 -11.03 -4.93
C ALA A 27 3.31 -9.86 -4.02
N PHE A 28 4.19 -10.13 -3.07
CA PHE A 28 4.67 -9.15 -2.10
C PHE A 28 6.19 -9.20 -2.02
N VAL A 29 6.84 -8.03 -2.11
CA VAL A 29 8.25 -7.87 -1.77
C VAL A 29 8.38 -6.80 -0.70
N ARG A 30 9.30 -7.02 0.24
CA ARG A 30 9.64 -6.05 1.27
C ARG A 30 11.14 -6.02 1.50
N TRP A 31 11.68 -4.82 1.58
CA TRP A 31 13.05 -4.55 2.01
C TRP A 31 13.00 -3.93 3.40
N ARG A 32 13.75 -4.50 4.35
CA ARG A 32 13.89 -4.01 5.72
C ARG A 32 15.33 -3.65 6.06
N ALA A 33 15.50 -2.52 6.72
CA ALA A 33 16.75 -2.06 7.30
C ALA A 33 17.32 -3.09 8.29
N SER A 34 16.47 -3.63 9.17
CA SER A 34 16.85 -4.67 10.14
C SER A 34 17.34 -5.98 9.51
N GLN A 35 17.06 -6.20 8.24
CA GLN A 35 17.54 -7.36 7.47
C GLN A 35 18.70 -6.99 6.52
N GLY A 36 19.25 -5.79 6.63
CA GLY A 36 20.33 -5.28 5.77
C GLY A 36 19.94 -5.16 4.29
N ASN A 37 18.65 -5.17 3.96
CA ASN A 37 18.21 -5.31 2.57
C ASN A 37 18.59 -4.11 1.69
N PHE A 38 18.68 -2.92 2.29
CA PHE A 38 19.07 -1.69 1.59
C PHE A 38 20.57 -1.63 1.22
N SER A 39 21.40 -2.57 1.71
CA SER A 39 22.81 -2.69 1.28
C SER A 39 22.95 -2.95 -0.22
N SER A 40 22.01 -3.71 -0.79
CA SER A 40 21.94 -4.06 -2.21
C SER A 40 21.41 -2.94 -3.12
N TRP A 41 20.92 -1.84 -2.54
CA TRP A 41 20.34 -0.75 -3.31
C TRP A 41 21.42 0.16 -3.87
N GLN A 42 21.22 0.59 -5.12
CA GLN A 42 22.02 1.66 -5.72
C GLN A 42 21.64 2.98 -5.05
N ARG A 43 22.61 3.70 -4.48
CA ARG A 43 22.40 4.93 -3.72
C ARG A 43 23.20 6.09 -4.31
N SER A 44 22.61 7.27 -4.34
CA SER A 44 23.24 8.54 -4.73
C SER A 44 22.71 9.66 -3.83
N GLY A 45 23.57 10.34 -3.07
CA GLY A 45 23.12 11.31 -2.07
C GLY A 45 22.41 10.70 -0.85
N VAL A 46 22.47 9.37 -0.71
CA VAL A 46 21.85 8.59 0.37
C VAL A 46 22.89 7.65 0.98
N SER A 47 22.94 7.59 2.30
CA SER A 47 23.75 6.65 3.06
C SER A 47 22.88 5.66 3.81
N LEU A 48 23.51 4.61 4.35
CA LEU A 48 22.85 3.75 5.35
C LEU A 48 23.24 4.25 6.73
N ALA A 49 22.25 4.39 7.59
CA ALA A 49 22.50 4.59 9.00
C ALA A 49 22.98 3.30 9.68
N THR A 50 23.33 3.39 10.96
CA THR A 50 23.81 2.26 11.77
C THR A 50 22.80 1.11 11.85
N ASP A 51 21.50 1.42 11.87
CA ASP A 51 20.41 0.43 11.87
C ASP A 51 20.07 -0.12 10.46
N GLY A 52 20.81 0.31 9.43
CA GLY A 52 20.59 -0.06 8.03
C GLY A 52 19.49 0.73 7.33
N SER A 53 18.88 1.73 7.97
CA SER A 53 17.88 2.59 7.33
C SER A 53 18.51 3.50 6.27
N LEU A 54 17.77 3.82 5.21
CA LEU A 54 18.17 4.83 4.24
C LEU A 54 18.05 6.21 4.88
N GLN A 55 19.07 7.05 4.72
CA GLN A 55 19.06 8.44 5.19
C GLN A 55 19.76 9.35 4.17
N VAL A 56 19.40 10.64 4.12
CA VAL A 56 20.14 11.62 3.30
C VAL A 56 21.61 11.64 3.73
N ASP A 57 22.52 11.64 2.75
CA ASP A 57 23.94 11.88 3.00
C ASP A 57 24.22 13.39 2.81
N PRO A 58 24.49 14.16 3.88
CA PRO A 58 24.67 15.61 3.77
C PRO A 58 25.89 16.00 2.93
N GLN A 59 26.86 15.10 2.70
CA GLN A 59 28.05 15.38 1.90
C GLN A 59 27.82 15.18 0.40
N THR A 60 26.95 14.23 0.04
CA THR A 60 26.76 13.83 -1.37
C THR A 60 25.36 14.14 -1.91
N ALA A 61 24.41 14.54 -1.05
CA ALA A 61 23.09 14.97 -1.47
C ALA A 61 23.16 16.21 -2.36
N VAL A 62 22.41 16.19 -3.45
CA VAL A 62 22.44 17.27 -4.45
C VAL A 62 21.46 18.36 -4.10
N ALA A 63 21.75 19.59 -4.52
CA ALA A 63 20.79 20.68 -4.49
C ALA A 63 19.63 20.37 -5.46
N GLY A 64 18.41 20.68 -5.04
CA GLY A 64 17.23 20.72 -5.88
C GLY A 64 16.37 21.92 -5.56
N THR A 65 15.42 22.18 -6.44
CA THR A 65 14.36 23.18 -6.25
C THR A 65 13.02 22.55 -6.58
N ASP A 66 11.95 23.13 -6.04
CA ASP A 66 10.59 22.74 -6.41
C ASP A 66 10.43 22.74 -7.94
N PRO A 67 9.87 21.68 -8.54
CA PRO A 67 9.71 21.60 -9.99
C PRO A 67 8.72 22.62 -10.56
N TYR A 68 7.91 23.27 -9.71
CA TYR A 68 6.97 24.31 -10.10
C TYR A 68 7.33 25.63 -9.41
N ALA A 69 6.93 26.75 -10.04
CA ALA A 69 6.94 28.03 -9.35
C ALA A 69 6.07 27.94 -8.08
N ALA A 70 6.46 28.64 -7.02
CA ALA A 70 5.75 28.62 -5.75
C ALA A 70 4.25 28.94 -5.94
N GLY A 71 3.37 28.08 -5.41
CA GLY A 71 1.92 28.18 -5.53
C GLY A 71 1.33 27.70 -6.86
N ALA A 72 2.15 27.34 -7.85
CA ALA A 72 1.68 26.98 -9.19
C ALA A 72 1.24 25.52 -9.34
N TYR A 73 1.54 24.64 -8.38
CA TYR A 73 1.13 23.24 -8.44
C TYR A 73 -0.24 23.04 -7.77
N ASN A 74 -1.31 23.01 -8.57
CA ASN A 74 -2.69 22.82 -8.08
C ASN A 74 -3.10 23.82 -6.98
N GLY A 75 -2.63 25.07 -7.06
CA GLY A 75 -2.86 26.10 -6.04
C GLY A 75 -2.00 25.94 -4.77
N GLY A 76 -0.93 25.13 -4.83
CA GLY A 76 0.05 24.92 -3.78
C GLY A 76 1.45 24.65 -4.36
N ASN A 77 2.28 23.94 -3.58
CA ASN A 77 3.64 23.55 -3.96
C ASN A 77 3.70 22.03 -4.18
N PHE A 78 4.61 21.55 -5.03
CA PHE A 78 4.83 20.11 -5.21
C PHE A 78 5.70 19.55 -4.08
N TYR A 79 6.72 20.29 -3.69
CA TYR A 79 7.47 20.05 -2.46
C TYR A 79 7.23 21.21 -1.50
N ASN A 80 8.29 21.91 -1.10
CA ASN A 80 8.25 23.02 -0.15
C ASN A 80 8.15 24.41 -0.82
N GLY A 81 8.06 24.48 -2.15
CA GLY A 81 8.04 25.74 -2.92
C GLY A 81 9.41 26.43 -3.01
N GLY A 82 10.49 25.80 -2.56
CA GLY A 82 11.82 26.39 -2.47
C GLY A 82 12.93 25.41 -2.82
N SER A 83 14.12 25.63 -2.24
CA SER A 83 15.27 24.74 -2.39
C SER A 83 15.29 23.63 -1.35
N PHE A 84 16.02 22.56 -1.66
CA PHE A 84 16.26 21.44 -0.75
C PHE A 84 17.53 20.66 -1.13
N ARG A 85 17.96 19.77 -0.24
CA ARG A 85 18.88 18.66 -0.51
C ARG A 85 18.08 17.41 -0.80
N VAL A 86 18.52 16.62 -1.79
CA VAL A 86 17.89 15.36 -2.14
C VAL A 86 18.92 14.29 -2.44
N GLY A 87 18.61 13.07 -2.01
CA GLY A 87 19.27 11.87 -2.47
C GLY A 87 18.25 10.82 -2.90
N GLU A 88 18.71 9.79 -3.60
CA GLU A 88 17.88 8.69 -4.06
C GLU A 88 18.53 7.32 -3.84
N ALA A 89 17.68 6.34 -3.60
CA ALA A 89 18.02 4.93 -3.51
C ALA A 89 17.11 4.14 -4.44
N THR A 90 17.69 3.32 -5.32
CA THR A 90 16.98 2.46 -6.27
C THR A 90 17.19 0.99 -5.91
N SER A 91 16.11 0.23 -5.84
CA SER A 91 16.14 -1.20 -5.55
C SER A 91 16.91 -1.98 -6.62
N PRO A 92 17.39 -3.19 -6.31
CA PRO A 92 17.73 -4.17 -7.33
C PRO A 92 16.58 -4.35 -8.34
N VAL A 93 16.92 -4.82 -9.54
CA VAL A 93 15.93 -5.26 -10.52
C VAL A 93 15.22 -6.49 -9.97
N MET A 94 13.90 -6.38 -9.81
CA MET A 94 13.06 -7.46 -9.28
C MET A 94 12.31 -8.14 -10.41
N THR A 95 12.29 -9.47 -10.39
CA THR A 95 11.51 -10.29 -11.31
C THR A 95 10.42 -11.01 -10.53
N ASN A 96 9.17 -10.83 -10.97
CA ASN A 96 7.99 -11.49 -10.44
C ASN A 96 7.63 -12.73 -11.27
N GLY A 97 6.99 -13.72 -10.65
CA GLY A 97 6.61 -14.98 -11.31
C GLY A 97 5.47 -14.84 -12.33
N PHE A 98 4.75 -13.71 -12.33
CA PHE A 98 3.65 -13.45 -13.25
C PHE A 98 3.66 -12.00 -13.75
N ALA A 99 2.99 -11.76 -14.88
CA ALA A 99 2.81 -10.42 -15.41
C ALA A 99 1.82 -9.63 -14.55
N PHE A 100 2.27 -8.55 -13.92
CA PHE A 100 1.41 -7.75 -13.03
C PHE A 100 0.66 -6.66 -13.82
N ARG A 101 -0.59 -6.42 -13.39
CA ARG A 101 -1.44 -5.33 -13.87
C ARG A 101 -1.35 -4.11 -12.95
N GLU A 102 -1.23 -4.36 -11.65
CA GLU A 102 -1.25 -3.32 -10.63
C GLU A 102 -0.05 -3.46 -9.69
N ALA A 103 0.47 -2.31 -9.24
CA ALA A 103 1.52 -2.24 -8.24
C ALA A 103 1.25 -1.12 -7.25
N ILE A 104 1.31 -1.44 -5.96
CA ILE A 104 1.16 -0.50 -4.84
C ILE A 104 2.45 -0.54 -4.05
N ALA A 105 3.04 0.62 -3.77
CA ALA A 105 4.20 0.70 -2.89
C ALA A 105 3.78 1.22 -1.52
N SER A 106 4.38 0.68 -0.46
CA SER A 106 4.25 1.18 0.91
C SER A 106 5.62 1.42 1.51
N TRP A 107 5.71 2.29 2.50
CA TRP A 107 6.97 2.66 3.13
C TRP A 107 6.79 2.93 4.62
N GLU A 108 7.84 2.65 5.37
CA GLU A 108 7.97 3.00 6.77
C GLU A 108 9.06 4.07 6.88
N ALA A 109 8.63 5.32 7.02
CA ALA A 109 9.52 6.47 7.00
C ALA A 109 9.31 7.39 8.22
N GLU A 110 10.42 7.78 8.84
CA GLU A 110 10.48 8.90 9.77
C GLU A 110 10.85 10.14 9.00
N THR A 111 10.02 11.17 9.13
CA THR A 111 10.21 12.46 8.43
C THR A 111 10.11 13.57 9.47
N PRO A 112 11.21 13.87 10.18
CA PRO A 112 11.29 15.05 11.05
C PRO A 112 10.91 16.32 10.29
N SER A 113 10.51 17.36 10.99
CA SER A 113 10.14 18.62 10.35
C SER A 113 11.26 19.15 9.44
N GLY A 114 10.88 19.69 8.28
CA GLY A 114 11.81 20.05 7.23
C GLY A 114 12.16 18.92 6.26
N THR A 115 11.65 17.69 6.46
CA THR A 115 11.99 16.53 5.63
C THR A 115 10.77 15.81 5.06
N TRP A 116 10.97 15.12 3.94
CA TRP A 116 9.93 14.31 3.30
C TRP A 116 10.57 13.20 2.45
N VAL A 117 9.75 12.28 1.97
CA VAL A 117 10.16 11.23 1.03
C VAL A 117 9.24 11.20 -0.18
N GLU A 118 9.76 10.71 -1.30
CA GLU A 118 8.99 10.41 -2.51
C GLU A 118 9.26 8.98 -2.94
N THR A 119 8.20 8.23 -3.24
CA THR A 119 8.30 6.85 -3.71
C THR A 119 7.94 6.77 -5.18
N GLN A 120 8.78 6.13 -5.99
CA GLN A 120 8.56 5.94 -7.41
C GLN A 120 8.73 4.48 -7.81
N ILE A 121 8.01 4.04 -8.84
CA ILE A 121 8.15 2.70 -9.42
C ILE A 121 8.30 2.79 -10.94
N ARG A 122 9.03 1.84 -11.53
CA ARG A 122 9.03 1.62 -12.98
C ARG A 122 8.96 0.13 -13.30
N ALA A 123 8.42 -0.19 -14.46
CA ALA A 123 8.32 -1.55 -14.96
C ALA A 123 9.15 -1.72 -16.24
N GLN A 124 9.57 -2.93 -16.56
CA GLN A 124 10.20 -3.24 -17.84
C GLN A 124 9.19 -3.91 -18.77
N ILE A 125 8.97 -3.33 -19.93
CA ILE A 125 8.04 -3.80 -20.95
C ILE A 125 8.85 -4.11 -22.21
N SER A 126 8.86 -5.36 -22.63
CA SER A 126 9.61 -5.82 -23.81
C SER A 126 11.09 -5.40 -23.77
N GLY A 127 11.73 -5.50 -22.58
CA GLY A 127 13.13 -5.12 -22.37
C GLY A 127 13.38 -3.62 -22.16
N VAL A 128 12.38 -2.76 -22.36
CA VAL A 128 12.50 -1.31 -22.21
C VAL A 128 11.88 -0.85 -20.89
N TRP A 129 12.60 -0.03 -20.14
CA TRP A 129 12.06 0.58 -18.92
C TRP A 129 11.00 1.64 -19.25
N THR A 130 9.89 1.62 -18.52
CA THR A 130 8.98 2.77 -18.48
C THR A 130 9.68 3.99 -17.87
N LYS A 131 9.03 5.15 -17.96
CA LYS A 131 9.33 6.25 -17.04
C LYS A 131 9.13 5.80 -15.59
N TRP A 132 9.66 6.59 -14.67
CA TRP A 132 9.30 6.50 -13.26
C TRP A 132 7.91 7.08 -13.05
N TYR A 133 7.05 6.32 -12.40
CA TYR A 133 5.74 6.76 -11.93
C TYR A 133 5.85 7.09 -10.44
N ASN A 134 5.38 8.26 -10.04
CA ASN A 134 5.39 8.72 -8.65
C ASN A 134 4.16 8.15 -7.92
N LEU A 135 4.39 7.44 -6.82
CA LEU A 135 3.35 6.81 -6.00
C LEU A 135 3.02 7.62 -4.73
N GLY A 136 3.63 8.77 -4.55
CA GLY A 136 3.29 9.72 -3.51
C GLY A 136 4.50 10.44 -2.91
N VAL A 137 4.23 11.67 -2.46
CA VAL A 137 5.11 12.48 -1.62
C VAL A 137 4.58 12.42 -0.19
N TRP A 138 5.43 12.03 0.75
CA TRP A 138 5.06 11.77 2.14
C TRP A 138 5.89 12.59 3.13
N ALA A 139 5.19 13.22 4.06
CA ALA A 139 5.74 13.80 5.28
C ALA A 139 4.76 13.52 6.45
N ALA A 140 5.33 13.18 7.60
CA ALA A 140 4.58 12.89 8.82
C ALA A 140 3.85 14.14 9.30
N ASP A 141 4.58 15.26 9.40
CA ASP A 141 3.99 16.59 9.51
C ASP A 141 3.69 17.17 8.12
N GLY A 142 2.59 17.92 8.00
CA GLY A 142 2.22 18.58 6.76
C GLY A 142 2.74 20.02 6.64
N ALA A 143 3.68 20.43 7.51
CA ALA A 143 4.06 21.83 7.68
C ALA A 143 5.07 22.29 6.61
N THR A 144 6.03 21.42 6.27
CA THR A 144 7.03 21.72 5.22
C THR A 144 6.53 21.34 3.83
N VAL A 145 5.96 20.14 3.72
CA VAL A 145 5.34 19.63 2.49
C VAL A 145 4.02 19.01 2.87
N ARG A 146 2.95 19.41 2.19
CA ARG A 146 1.65 18.76 2.35
C ARG A 146 1.73 17.43 1.61
N ARG A 147 1.54 16.29 2.28
CA ARG A 147 1.60 14.96 1.65
C ARG A 147 0.56 14.76 0.56
N HIS A 148 0.94 14.20 -0.59
CA HIS A 148 0.02 13.99 -1.71
C HIS A 148 0.39 12.88 -2.68
N SER A 149 -0.65 12.36 -3.33
CA SER A 149 -0.55 11.68 -4.62
C SER A 149 -0.26 12.68 -5.74
N VAL A 150 0.22 12.18 -6.89
CA VAL A 150 0.51 13.03 -8.06
C VAL A 150 -0.53 12.77 -9.15
N ALA A 151 -1.30 13.79 -9.48
CA ALA A 151 -2.38 13.72 -10.45
C ALA A 151 -1.88 13.54 -11.90
N SER A 152 -2.76 13.00 -12.75
CA SER A 152 -2.63 12.98 -14.22
C SER A 152 -1.38 12.28 -14.78
N GLN A 153 -0.83 11.33 -14.05
CA GLN A 153 0.30 10.52 -14.52
C GLN A 153 -0.20 9.39 -15.44
N SER A 154 -0.13 9.58 -16.76
CA SER A 154 -0.55 8.57 -17.74
C SER A 154 0.36 8.58 -18.98
N ASP A 155 0.47 7.44 -19.65
CA ASP A 155 1.03 7.25 -20.99
C ASP A 155 0.57 5.91 -21.61
N SER A 156 1.20 5.48 -22.70
CA SER A 156 0.84 4.23 -23.39
C SER A 156 1.19 2.95 -22.62
N ASN A 157 2.02 3.03 -21.58
CA ASN A 157 2.41 1.89 -20.75
C ASN A 157 1.49 1.73 -19.54
N GLY A 158 0.92 2.82 -19.02
CA GLY A 158 0.02 2.77 -17.86
C GLY A 158 -0.25 4.15 -17.28
N TYR A 159 -0.96 4.16 -16.16
CA TYR A 159 -1.24 5.36 -15.39
C TYR A 159 -1.16 5.09 -13.89
N VAL A 160 -1.00 6.13 -13.08
CA VAL A 160 -1.16 6.03 -11.63
C VAL A 160 -2.55 6.53 -11.28
N GLY A 161 -3.27 5.75 -10.46
CA GLY A 161 -4.47 6.22 -9.78
C GLY A 161 -4.09 7.20 -8.67
N THR A 162 -4.65 7.02 -7.47
CA THR A 162 -4.20 7.77 -6.29
C THR A 162 -2.86 7.22 -5.77
N ASP A 163 -2.77 5.90 -5.58
CA ASP A 163 -1.62 5.22 -4.97
C ASP A 163 -1.16 3.95 -5.71
N THR A 164 -1.85 3.61 -6.80
CA THR A 164 -1.66 2.35 -7.53
C THR A 164 -1.17 2.64 -8.94
N LEU A 165 -0.02 2.09 -9.35
CA LEU A 165 0.37 2.01 -10.76
C LEU A 165 -0.46 0.93 -11.46
N ILE A 166 -1.08 1.30 -12.57
CA ILE A 166 -2.04 0.50 -13.32
C ILE A 166 -1.51 0.35 -14.76
N ILE A 167 -0.83 -0.76 -15.05
CA ILE A 167 -0.17 -1.08 -16.33
C ILE A 167 -1.15 -1.42 -17.46
N SER A 168 -1.17 -0.67 -18.56
CA SER A 168 -2.05 -0.89 -19.71
C SER A 168 -2.29 -2.38 -20.04
N ASN A 169 -3.55 -2.75 -20.31
CA ASN A 169 -3.96 -4.13 -20.59
C ASN A 169 -3.32 -4.77 -21.84
N LYS A 170 -2.58 -3.98 -22.62
CA LYS A 170 -1.79 -4.42 -23.78
C LYS A 170 -0.35 -4.79 -23.41
N LYS A 171 0.03 -4.71 -22.14
CA LYS A 171 1.39 -4.89 -21.63
C LYS A 171 1.39 -5.96 -20.54
N SER A 172 2.52 -6.65 -20.39
CA SER A 172 2.65 -7.79 -19.47
C SER A 172 4.02 -7.79 -18.78
N PRO A 173 4.37 -6.74 -17.99
CA PRO A 173 5.66 -6.69 -17.32
C PRO A 173 5.73 -7.71 -16.18
N THR A 174 6.86 -8.39 -16.09
CA THR A 174 7.23 -9.23 -14.93
C THR A 174 8.38 -8.62 -14.14
N VAL A 175 8.98 -7.55 -14.63
CA VAL A 175 10.19 -6.94 -14.06
C VAL A 175 9.91 -5.51 -13.62
N PHE A 176 10.39 -5.11 -12.46
CA PHE A 176 10.20 -3.77 -11.91
C PHE A 176 11.38 -3.30 -11.05
N GLN A 177 11.42 -2.01 -10.76
CA GLN A 177 12.27 -1.40 -9.74
C GLN A 177 11.49 -0.37 -8.94
N LEU A 178 11.80 -0.27 -7.65
CA LEU A 178 11.36 0.80 -6.77
C LEU A 178 12.50 1.81 -6.60
N LYS A 179 12.16 3.09 -6.52
CA LYS A 179 13.06 4.17 -6.13
C LYS A 179 12.44 4.94 -4.97
N VAL A 180 13.25 5.25 -3.97
CA VAL A 180 12.87 6.15 -2.88
C VAL A 180 13.80 7.35 -2.92
N ARG A 181 13.23 8.55 -2.90
CA ARG A 181 13.96 9.82 -2.83
C ARG A 181 13.73 10.43 -1.46
N LEU A 182 14.80 10.91 -0.84
CA LEU A 182 14.82 11.42 0.52
C LEU A 182 15.23 12.90 0.47
N PHE A 183 14.47 13.76 1.14
CA PHE A 183 14.61 15.21 1.02
C PHE A 183 14.79 15.88 2.37
N SER A 184 15.60 16.94 2.37
CA SER A 184 15.84 17.81 3.52
C SER A 184 15.84 19.27 3.08
N ALA A 185 15.00 20.12 3.68
CA ALA A 185 14.92 21.54 3.35
C ALA A 185 16.21 22.29 3.68
N ASP A 186 16.81 22.02 4.84
CA ASP A 186 17.99 22.71 5.37
C ASP A 186 19.31 21.95 5.15
N GLY A 187 19.24 20.66 4.78
CA GLY A 187 20.39 19.77 4.67
C GLY A 187 20.93 19.28 6.02
N ILE A 188 20.24 19.57 7.12
CA ILE A 188 20.60 19.20 8.50
C ILE A 188 19.63 18.12 8.99
N ALA A 189 18.33 18.43 9.01
CA ALA A 189 17.31 17.44 9.36
C ALA A 189 17.27 16.34 8.30
N THR A 190 17.23 15.07 8.72
CA THR A 190 17.36 13.94 7.80
C THR A 190 16.21 12.96 7.95
N PRO A 191 15.46 12.65 6.87
CA PRO A 191 14.45 11.60 6.91
C PRO A 191 15.12 10.22 6.93
N ARG A 192 14.43 9.23 7.51
CA ARG A 192 14.88 7.84 7.56
C ARG A 192 13.83 6.93 6.95
N VAL A 193 14.24 5.96 6.14
CA VAL A 193 13.35 4.92 5.61
C VAL A 193 13.84 3.56 6.11
N ARG A 194 13.06 2.93 6.98
CA ARG A 194 13.41 1.64 7.60
C ARG A 194 12.83 0.43 6.86
N ALA A 195 11.77 0.64 6.08
CA ALA A 195 11.24 -0.40 5.20
C ALA A 195 10.57 0.19 3.96
N SER A 196 10.62 -0.56 2.87
CA SER A 196 9.83 -0.33 1.65
C SER A 196 9.22 -1.63 1.21
N ALA A 197 8.02 -1.60 0.66
CA ALA A 197 7.32 -2.77 0.15
C ALA A 197 6.66 -2.47 -1.20
N VAL A 198 6.50 -3.51 -2.03
CA VAL A 198 5.68 -3.47 -3.23
C VAL A 198 4.76 -4.67 -3.24
N THR A 199 3.47 -4.40 -3.40
CA THR A 199 2.43 -5.39 -3.63
C THR A 199 2.03 -5.34 -5.09
N LEU A 200 2.13 -6.48 -5.76
CA LEU A 200 1.76 -6.66 -7.16
C LEU A 200 0.51 -7.50 -7.26
N SER A 201 -0.30 -7.27 -8.29
CA SER A 201 -1.34 -8.24 -8.66
C SER A 201 -1.65 -8.21 -10.15
N THR A 202 -2.37 -9.24 -10.60
CA THR A 202 -3.12 -9.19 -11.86
C THR A 202 -4.35 -8.30 -11.74
N ALA A 203 -5.11 -8.16 -12.83
CA ALA A 203 -6.39 -7.48 -12.80
C ALA A 203 -7.39 -8.21 -11.85
N PRO A 204 -8.39 -7.49 -11.30
CA PRO A 204 -9.48 -8.12 -10.57
C PRO A 204 -10.19 -9.19 -11.40
N GLU A 205 -10.55 -10.31 -10.74
CA GLU A 205 -11.38 -11.34 -11.35
C GLU A 205 -12.85 -10.96 -11.29
N LYS A 206 -13.60 -11.25 -12.36
CA LYS A 206 -15.06 -11.09 -12.34
C LYS A 206 -15.73 -12.06 -11.37
N SER A 207 -15.19 -13.28 -11.29
CA SER A 207 -15.69 -14.39 -10.48
C SER A 207 -14.50 -15.01 -9.73
N PRO A 208 -14.06 -14.38 -8.63
CA PRO A 208 -12.92 -14.85 -7.88
C PRO A 208 -13.16 -16.25 -7.30
N ALA A 209 -12.17 -17.13 -7.41
CA ALA A 209 -12.21 -18.41 -6.73
C ALA A 209 -12.17 -18.20 -5.22
N THR A 210 -13.05 -18.89 -4.48
CA THR A 210 -13.01 -18.93 -3.01
C THR A 210 -12.47 -20.26 -2.55
N PHE A 211 -11.59 -20.26 -1.55
CA PHE A 211 -10.98 -21.46 -1.01
C PHE A 211 -11.60 -21.81 0.36
N PRO A 212 -11.67 -23.11 0.72
CA PRO A 212 -12.10 -23.52 2.05
C PRO A 212 -11.23 -22.87 3.13
N GLY A 213 -11.85 -22.41 4.21
CA GLY A 213 -11.12 -21.98 5.40
C GLY A 213 -10.66 -23.15 6.27
N ASN A 214 -9.85 -22.84 7.26
CA ASN A 214 -9.39 -23.76 8.29
C ASN A 214 -10.23 -23.57 9.57
N SER A 215 -11.15 -24.52 9.83
CA SER A 215 -12.04 -24.46 10.98
C SER A 215 -11.34 -24.50 12.34
N ALA A 216 -10.09 -24.95 12.41
CA ALA A 216 -9.29 -24.88 13.63
C ALA A 216 -8.88 -23.45 14.02
N LEU A 217 -8.98 -22.49 13.09
CA LEU A 217 -8.66 -21.07 13.30
C LEU A 217 -9.90 -20.18 13.41
N TRP A 218 -11.08 -20.79 13.47
CA TRP A 218 -12.37 -20.12 13.61
C TRP A 218 -12.77 -19.96 15.08
N ASN A 219 -13.91 -19.31 15.32
CA ASN A 219 -14.42 -19.01 16.66
C ASN A 219 -13.45 -18.19 17.53
N GLN A 220 -12.71 -17.28 16.89
CA GLN A 220 -11.79 -16.35 17.53
C GLN A 220 -12.06 -14.93 17.03
N VAL A 221 -12.14 -13.99 17.96
CA VAL A 221 -12.32 -12.56 17.68
C VAL A 221 -11.33 -11.77 18.52
N ILE A 222 -10.53 -10.95 17.86
CA ILE A 222 -9.61 -9.99 18.47
C ILE A 222 -10.45 -8.81 18.98
N ASP A 223 -10.33 -8.51 20.27
CA ASP A 223 -11.04 -7.38 20.85
C ASP A 223 -10.29 -6.07 20.61
N ILE A 224 -10.63 -5.39 19.51
CA ILE A 224 -10.10 -4.05 19.19
C ILE A 224 -11.14 -2.96 19.51
N PRO A 225 -10.71 -1.71 19.80
CA PRO A 225 -11.59 -0.57 19.97
C PRO A 225 -12.59 -0.44 18.82
N GLN A 226 -13.84 -0.13 19.16
CA GLN A 226 -14.95 0.02 18.21
C GLN A 226 -15.26 1.50 18.03
N CYS A 227 -14.90 2.05 16.87
CA CYS A 227 -15.07 3.46 16.56
C CYS A 227 -15.89 3.63 15.28
N SER A 228 -17.01 4.34 15.38
CA SER A 228 -17.81 4.75 14.25
C SER A 228 -17.26 6.06 13.66
N GLN A 229 -17.21 6.15 12.35
CA GLN A 229 -16.94 7.40 11.65
C GLN A 229 -18.19 8.29 11.57
N MET A 230 -19.38 7.72 11.70
CA MET A 230 -20.65 8.42 11.47
C MET A 230 -21.06 9.34 12.63
N VAL A 231 -20.36 9.26 13.76
CA VAL A 231 -20.59 10.15 14.92
C VAL A 231 -19.93 11.53 14.74
N TYR A 232 -19.12 11.73 13.70
CA TYR A 232 -18.44 12.98 13.41
C TYR A 232 -19.16 13.74 12.28
N PRO A 233 -19.95 14.78 12.58
CA PRO A 233 -20.75 15.49 11.59
C PRO A 233 -19.90 16.35 10.63
N ASP A 234 -18.61 16.53 10.90
CA ASP A 234 -17.68 17.39 10.17
C ASP A 234 -16.87 16.67 9.08
N GLY A 235 -17.45 15.65 8.45
CA GLY A 235 -16.84 14.90 7.34
C GLY A 235 -16.56 13.43 7.65
N GLY A 236 -17.11 12.91 8.75
CA GLY A 236 -16.96 11.53 9.18
C GLY A 236 -17.32 10.50 8.10
N GLU A 237 -18.26 10.79 7.20
CA GLU A 237 -18.73 9.90 6.15
C GLU A 237 -17.65 9.45 5.14
N VAL A 238 -16.50 10.14 5.09
CA VAL A 238 -15.35 9.78 4.24
C VAL A 238 -14.08 9.42 5.03
N TRP A 239 -14.21 9.05 6.32
CA TRP A 239 -13.10 8.72 7.23
C TRP A 239 -12.94 7.22 7.52
N CYS A 240 -13.50 6.33 6.71
CA CYS A 240 -13.45 4.88 6.96
C CYS A 240 -12.03 4.33 7.13
N SER A 241 -11.09 4.78 6.29
CA SER A 241 -9.68 4.34 6.36
C SER A 241 -8.93 4.83 7.61
N PRO A 242 -8.88 6.14 7.93
CA PRO A 242 -8.24 6.60 9.16
C PRO A 242 -8.95 6.10 10.43
N THR A 243 -10.28 5.93 10.41
CA THR A 243 -11.03 5.34 11.54
C THR A 243 -10.61 3.90 11.77
N SER A 244 -10.55 3.08 10.71
CA SER A 244 -10.05 1.69 10.76
C SER A 244 -8.61 1.61 11.25
N THR A 245 -7.73 2.45 10.71
CA THR A 245 -6.33 2.56 11.15
C THR A 245 -6.24 2.93 12.64
N SER A 246 -7.06 3.88 13.11
CA SER A 246 -7.07 4.30 14.51
C SER A 246 -7.52 3.20 15.47
N MET A 247 -8.46 2.34 15.07
CA MET A 247 -8.91 1.19 15.87
C MET A 247 -7.77 0.19 16.05
N VAL A 248 -7.06 -0.16 14.97
CA VAL A 248 -5.91 -1.08 15.04
C VAL A 248 -4.76 -0.49 15.85
N LEU A 249 -4.46 0.79 15.69
CA LEU A 249 -3.46 1.47 16.52
C LEU A 249 -3.85 1.46 18.01
N GLY A 250 -5.11 1.77 18.33
CA GLY A 250 -5.61 1.76 19.70
C GLY A 250 -5.52 0.39 20.36
N TYR A 251 -5.80 -0.68 19.60
CA TYR A 251 -5.59 -2.06 20.06
C TYR A 251 -4.13 -2.32 20.46
N TRP A 252 -3.18 -1.98 19.58
CA TRP A 252 -1.77 -2.26 19.87
C TRP A 252 -1.18 -1.38 20.97
N THR A 253 -1.68 -0.16 21.15
CA THR A 253 -1.24 0.72 22.24
C THR A 253 -1.98 0.47 23.56
N GLY A 254 -2.97 -0.44 23.58
CA GLY A 254 -3.84 -0.62 24.74
C GLY A 254 -4.69 0.60 25.07
N ASP A 255 -4.95 1.47 24.10
CA ASP A 255 -5.74 2.69 24.30
C ASP A 255 -7.24 2.37 24.22
N THR A 256 -7.84 2.22 25.40
CA THR A 256 -9.28 2.02 25.60
C THR A 256 -10.04 3.34 25.81
N GLY A 257 -9.39 4.49 25.61
CA GLY A 257 -10.00 5.81 25.73
C GLY A 257 -10.98 6.12 24.59
N ALA A 258 -11.54 7.32 24.63
CA ALA A 258 -12.47 7.80 23.62
C ALA A 258 -11.85 7.73 22.21
N CYS A 259 -12.67 7.39 21.20
CA CYS A 259 -12.24 7.26 19.82
C CYS A 259 -11.77 8.58 19.20
N GLU A 260 -12.44 9.69 19.52
CA GLU A 260 -12.30 10.96 18.81
C GLU A 260 -10.86 11.49 18.68
N PRO A 261 -10.05 11.57 19.75
CA PRO A 261 -8.68 12.06 19.63
C PRO A 261 -7.82 11.23 18.66
N ARG A 262 -7.93 9.89 18.71
CA ARG A 262 -7.17 8.99 17.83
C ARG A 262 -7.68 9.04 16.39
N VAL A 263 -8.99 9.07 16.19
CA VAL A 263 -9.60 9.17 14.85
C VAL A 263 -9.18 10.47 14.19
N ARG A 264 -9.32 11.62 14.87
CA ARG A 264 -8.94 12.93 14.33
C ARG A 264 -7.44 13.05 14.06
N ALA A 265 -6.61 12.48 14.93
CA ALA A 265 -5.16 12.41 14.69
C ALA A 265 -4.84 11.59 13.42
N ALA A 266 -5.52 10.45 13.20
CA ALA A 266 -5.36 9.66 11.99
C ALA A 266 -5.87 10.39 10.74
N VAL A 267 -7.06 11.01 10.80
CA VAL A 267 -7.65 11.83 9.72
C VAL A 267 -6.66 12.91 9.27
N SER A 268 -6.14 13.70 10.21
CA SER A 268 -5.12 14.72 9.93
C SER A 268 -3.81 14.12 9.42
N GLY A 269 -3.42 12.97 9.94
CA GLY A 269 -2.17 12.27 9.63
C GLY A 269 -2.12 11.61 8.25
N VAL A 270 -3.26 11.28 7.65
CA VAL A 270 -3.32 10.53 6.38
C VAL A 270 -3.88 11.34 5.21
N TYR A 271 -4.41 12.54 5.45
CA TYR A 271 -5.03 13.36 4.40
C TYR A 271 -4.06 13.59 3.24
N ASP A 272 -4.51 13.21 2.04
CA ASP A 272 -3.85 13.46 0.77
C ASP A 272 -4.49 14.69 0.12
N TRP A 273 -3.73 15.77 -0.04
CA TRP A 273 -4.32 17.05 -0.46
C TRP A 273 -4.64 17.13 -1.95
N ILE A 274 -3.98 16.35 -2.81
CA ILE A 274 -4.30 16.30 -4.24
C ILE A 274 -5.53 15.42 -4.47
N TYR A 275 -5.56 14.26 -3.82
CA TYR A 275 -6.74 13.39 -3.83
C TYR A 275 -7.94 14.02 -3.10
N ARG A 276 -7.68 14.91 -2.14
CA ARG A 276 -8.65 15.55 -1.25
C ARG A 276 -9.41 14.54 -0.40
N GLY A 277 -8.72 13.50 0.08
CA GLY A 277 -9.33 12.43 0.85
C GLY A 277 -8.34 11.64 1.70
N HIS A 278 -8.85 10.61 2.36
CA HIS A 278 -8.13 9.82 3.38
C HIS A 278 -7.91 8.36 2.95
N GLY A 279 -8.42 8.00 1.77
CA GLY A 279 -8.40 6.66 1.19
C GLY A 279 -7.10 6.27 0.48
N ASN A 280 -6.05 7.09 0.53
CA ASN A 280 -4.73 6.71 0.01
C ASN A 280 -4.15 5.61 0.92
N TRP A 281 -4.07 4.37 0.41
CA TRP A 281 -3.76 3.20 1.24
C TRP A 281 -2.35 3.26 1.84
N PRO A 282 -1.29 3.54 1.06
CA PRO A 282 0.06 3.71 1.61
C PRO A 282 0.15 4.79 2.67
N PHE A 283 -0.60 5.90 2.56
CA PHE A 283 -0.55 6.99 3.55
C PHE A 283 -1.08 6.54 4.93
N ASN A 284 -2.08 5.67 4.98
CA ASN A 284 -2.55 5.08 6.24
C ASN A 284 -1.48 4.18 6.88
N THR A 285 -0.81 3.35 6.07
CA THR A 285 0.29 2.51 6.57
C THR A 285 1.51 3.33 6.96
N ALA A 286 1.85 4.37 6.22
CA ALA A 286 2.95 5.27 6.56
C ALA A 286 2.64 6.07 7.83
N TYR A 287 1.40 6.51 8.04
CA TYR A 287 0.96 7.12 9.30
C TYR A 287 1.14 6.15 10.47
N ALA A 288 0.67 4.90 10.35
CA ALA A 288 0.88 3.89 11.38
C ALA A 288 2.38 3.65 11.65
N ALA A 289 3.21 3.71 10.61
CA ALA A 289 4.67 3.60 10.73
C ALA A 289 5.29 4.76 11.54
N THR A 290 4.73 5.97 11.48
CA THR A 290 5.16 7.10 12.35
C THR A 290 4.87 6.88 13.82
N LYS A 291 3.99 5.92 14.15
CA LYS A 291 3.64 5.52 15.52
C LYS A 291 4.48 4.34 16.04
N GLY A 292 5.53 3.94 15.30
CA GLY A 292 6.45 2.88 15.71
C GLY A 292 6.03 1.47 15.26
N PHE A 293 4.97 1.32 14.45
CA PHE A 293 4.51 0.03 13.96
C PHE A 293 5.14 -0.36 12.63
N GLN A 294 5.18 -1.66 12.36
CA GLN A 294 5.31 -2.16 11.00
C GLN A 294 3.96 -2.07 10.31
N ALA A 295 3.96 -1.55 9.10
CA ALA A 295 2.73 -1.35 8.36
C ALA A 295 2.96 -1.37 6.86
N HIS A 296 2.09 -2.08 6.13
CA HIS A 296 2.16 -2.15 4.67
C HIS A 296 0.82 -2.57 4.07
N VAL A 297 0.62 -2.17 2.81
CA VAL A 297 -0.48 -2.67 1.99
C VAL A 297 -0.07 -4.03 1.41
N THR A 298 -0.94 -5.02 1.47
CA THR A 298 -0.76 -6.34 0.87
C THR A 298 -2.03 -6.80 0.16
N ARG A 299 -1.97 -7.95 -0.54
CA ARG A 299 -3.09 -8.56 -1.24
C ARG A 299 -3.15 -10.05 -0.98
N PHE A 300 -4.33 -10.52 -0.63
CA PHE A 300 -4.63 -11.92 -0.36
C PHE A 300 -5.61 -12.48 -1.39
N THR A 301 -5.55 -13.78 -1.63
CA THR A 301 -6.44 -14.48 -2.55
C THR A 301 -7.70 -15.03 -1.88
N GLY A 302 -7.83 -14.85 -0.57
CA GLY A 302 -9.03 -15.18 0.21
C GLY A 302 -8.80 -15.13 1.71
N PHE A 303 -9.87 -15.27 2.49
CA PHE A 303 -9.84 -15.26 3.95
C PHE A 303 -9.06 -16.42 4.55
N HIS A 304 -8.94 -17.54 3.85
CA HIS A 304 -8.08 -18.65 4.28
C HIS A 304 -6.62 -18.21 4.52
N GLN A 305 -6.13 -17.17 3.82
CA GLN A 305 -4.81 -16.61 4.05
C GLN A 305 -4.77 -15.61 5.22
N LEU A 306 -5.91 -15.02 5.60
CA LEU A 306 -6.02 -14.10 6.74
C LEU A 306 -6.32 -14.82 8.07
N GLU A 307 -6.89 -16.01 8.05
CA GLU A 307 -7.14 -16.82 9.24
C GLU A 307 -5.89 -17.01 10.13
N PRO A 308 -4.69 -17.34 9.59
CA PRO A 308 -3.47 -17.39 10.39
C PRO A 308 -3.03 -16.05 11.00
N TRP A 309 -3.33 -14.92 10.33
CA TRP A 309 -3.02 -13.58 10.85
C TRP A 309 -3.91 -13.24 12.03
N ILE A 310 -5.20 -13.53 11.91
CA ILE A 310 -6.17 -13.38 13.01
C ILE A 310 -5.78 -14.27 14.19
N ALA A 311 -5.40 -15.53 13.94
CA ALA A 311 -4.92 -16.44 14.98
C ALA A 311 -3.66 -15.92 15.67
N ALA A 312 -2.78 -15.23 14.93
CA ALA A 312 -1.60 -14.54 15.46
C ALA A 312 -1.94 -13.19 16.15
N GLY A 313 -3.21 -12.83 16.30
CA GLY A 313 -3.63 -11.59 16.97
C GLY A 313 -3.44 -10.32 16.12
N VAL A 314 -3.26 -10.45 14.81
CA VAL A 314 -3.09 -9.32 13.88
C VAL A 314 -4.39 -9.08 13.10
N PRO A 315 -5.15 -8.02 13.41
CA PRO A 315 -6.31 -7.63 12.61
C PRO A 315 -5.89 -7.12 11.23
N ALA A 316 -6.78 -7.22 10.25
CA ALA A 316 -6.52 -6.77 8.88
C ALA A 316 -7.55 -5.72 8.44
N ILE A 317 -7.09 -4.61 7.85
CA ILE A 317 -7.99 -3.56 7.34
C ILE A 317 -8.26 -3.87 5.87
N LEU A 318 -9.50 -4.18 5.50
CA LEU A 318 -9.87 -4.63 4.16
C LEU A 318 -10.41 -3.48 3.31
N SER A 319 -10.02 -3.43 2.04
CA SER A 319 -10.64 -2.53 1.05
C SER A 319 -11.76 -3.23 0.29
N VAL A 320 -12.99 -2.89 0.61
CA VAL A 320 -14.20 -3.55 0.12
C VAL A 320 -15.08 -2.58 -0.68
N ALA A 321 -15.92 -3.13 -1.55
CA ALA A 321 -16.97 -2.38 -2.23
C ALA A 321 -18.16 -3.31 -2.48
N TRP A 322 -19.36 -2.75 -2.54
CA TRP A 322 -20.58 -3.50 -2.82
C TRP A 322 -21.68 -2.60 -3.37
N ALA A 323 -22.52 -3.17 -4.23
CA ALA A 323 -23.76 -2.57 -4.69
C ALA A 323 -24.91 -2.87 -3.72
N LYS A 324 -26.03 -2.17 -3.94
CA LYS A 324 -27.24 -2.32 -3.12
C LYS A 324 -27.73 -3.76 -3.11
N GLY A 325 -27.85 -4.34 -1.92
CA GLY A 325 -28.34 -5.70 -1.70
C GLY A 325 -27.31 -6.81 -1.82
N GLU A 326 -26.04 -6.51 -2.16
CA GLU A 326 -24.99 -7.53 -2.26
C GLU A 326 -24.44 -7.98 -0.90
N LEU A 327 -24.46 -7.10 0.11
CA LEU A 327 -23.97 -7.40 1.47
C LEU A 327 -25.09 -7.23 2.51
N THR A 328 -25.55 -8.35 3.07
CA THR A 328 -26.65 -8.34 4.03
C THR A 328 -26.17 -7.83 5.39
N GLY A 329 -26.95 -6.93 6.01
CA GLY A 329 -26.64 -6.38 7.33
C GLY A 329 -25.57 -5.29 7.34
N ALA A 330 -25.14 -4.80 6.18
CA ALA A 330 -24.22 -3.66 6.10
C ALA A 330 -24.88 -2.37 6.64
N PRO A 331 -24.12 -1.47 7.31
CA PRO A 331 -24.69 -0.24 7.87
C PRO A 331 -25.02 0.80 6.79
N ILE A 332 -24.44 0.66 5.60
CA ILE A 332 -24.71 1.46 4.41
C ILE A 332 -25.13 0.55 3.25
N GLU A 333 -26.08 1.01 2.43
CA GLU A 333 -26.68 0.19 1.38
C GLU A 333 -25.70 -0.19 0.27
N SER A 334 -24.77 0.71 -0.07
CA SER A 334 -23.77 0.50 -1.12
C SER A 334 -22.55 1.39 -0.91
N THR A 335 -21.43 1.02 -1.53
CA THR A 335 -20.19 1.82 -1.56
C THR A 335 -19.32 1.45 -2.75
N ALA A 336 -18.68 2.46 -3.35
CA ALA A 336 -17.66 2.28 -4.39
C ALA A 336 -16.26 1.97 -3.80
N GLY A 337 -16.11 2.10 -2.48
CA GLY A 337 -14.88 1.84 -1.75
C GLY A 337 -15.05 2.17 -0.27
N HIS A 338 -14.78 1.20 0.59
CA HIS A 338 -14.92 1.31 2.04
C HIS A 338 -13.85 0.49 2.75
N LEU A 339 -13.42 0.97 3.91
CA LEU A 339 -12.41 0.30 4.73
C LEU A 339 -13.07 -0.21 6.00
N ILE A 340 -12.93 -1.52 6.25
CA ILE A 340 -13.44 -2.21 7.45
C ILE A 340 -12.30 -3.00 8.09
N VAL A 341 -12.39 -3.30 9.38
CA VAL A 341 -11.35 -4.11 10.07
C VAL A 341 -11.85 -5.52 10.28
N LEU A 342 -11.21 -6.51 9.65
CA LEU A 342 -11.38 -7.92 10.00
C LEU A 342 -10.72 -8.18 11.35
N VAL A 343 -11.52 -8.65 12.29
CA VAL A 343 -11.08 -8.92 13.67
C VAL A 343 -11.21 -10.38 14.06
N GLY A 344 -11.87 -11.21 13.26
CA GLY A 344 -12.15 -12.57 13.67
C GLY A 344 -12.95 -13.38 12.67
N PHE A 345 -13.23 -14.61 13.07
CA PHE A 345 -14.19 -15.49 12.41
C PHE A 345 -15.09 -16.13 13.47
N ASP A 346 -16.38 -16.25 13.18
CA ASP A 346 -17.31 -17.00 14.05
C ASP A 346 -17.09 -18.52 13.92
N ALA A 347 -17.85 -19.33 14.66
CA ALA A 347 -17.73 -20.79 14.63
C ALA A 347 -18.07 -21.44 13.26
N ALA A 348 -18.75 -20.71 12.37
CA ALA A 348 -19.06 -21.14 11.01
C ALA A 348 -18.05 -20.60 9.97
N GLY A 349 -17.02 -19.87 10.40
CA GLY A 349 -16.02 -19.29 9.51
C GLY A 349 -16.46 -17.99 8.84
N ASN A 350 -17.53 -17.36 9.34
CA ASN A 350 -17.97 -16.06 8.83
C ASN A 350 -17.08 -14.94 9.39
N PRO A 351 -16.64 -13.99 8.56
CA PRO A 351 -15.82 -12.87 9.01
C PRO A 351 -16.56 -11.98 10.02
N VAL A 352 -15.94 -11.78 11.17
CA VAL A 352 -16.32 -10.77 12.16
C VAL A 352 -15.49 -9.52 11.90
N VAL A 353 -16.16 -8.40 11.71
CA VAL A 353 -15.54 -7.13 11.36
C VAL A 353 -15.98 -6.00 12.29
N ASN A 354 -15.10 -5.01 12.46
CA ASN A 354 -15.47 -3.68 12.93
C ASN A 354 -15.68 -2.80 11.69
N ASP A 355 -16.94 -2.44 11.40
CA ASP A 355 -17.33 -1.60 10.27
C ASP A 355 -17.55 -0.14 10.75
N PRO A 356 -16.65 0.80 10.39
CA PRO A 356 -16.73 2.17 10.92
C PRO A 356 -17.95 2.94 10.43
N ALA A 357 -18.64 2.50 9.37
CA ALA A 357 -19.85 3.18 8.88
C ALA A 357 -21.11 2.90 9.72
N ALA A 358 -20.98 2.18 10.84
CA ALA A 358 -22.07 1.98 11.80
C ALA A 358 -22.59 3.29 12.38
N ALA A 359 -23.86 3.33 12.80
CA ALA A 359 -24.49 4.56 13.33
C ALA A 359 -23.92 5.03 14.69
N SER A 360 -23.23 4.15 15.42
CA SER A 360 -22.64 4.44 16.73
C SER A 360 -21.49 3.47 17.02
N ASP A 361 -20.58 3.83 17.92
CA ASP A 361 -19.48 2.96 18.39
C ASP A 361 -19.97 1.57 18.84
N ALA A 362 -21.10 1.52 19.53
CA ALA A 362 -21.69 0.27 20.06
C ALA A 362 -22.18 -0.72 18.98
N THR A 363 -22.32 -0.27 17.73
CA THR A 363 -22.85 -1.09 16.62
C THR A 363 -21.82 -1.30 15.50
N VAL A 364 -20.55 -0.99 15.76
CA VAL A 364 -19.44 -1.15 14.81
C VAL A 364 -19.16 -2.63 14.52
N ARG A 365 -19.07 -3.48 15.57
CA ARG A 365 -18.81 -4.90 15.39
C ARG A 365 -20.01 -5.63 14.79
N ARG A 366 -19.77 -6.43 13.76
CA ARG A 366 -20.78 -7.25 13.07
C ARG A 366 -20.15 -8.45 12.38
N THR A 367 -20.97 -9.44 12.09
CA THR A 367 -20.57 -10.62 11.33
C THR A 367 -21.25 -10.59 9.97
N TYR A 368 -20.47 -10.78 8.90
CA TYR A 368 -20.97 -10.89 7.53
C TYR A 368 -20.88 -12.34 7.06
N LEU A 369 -21.80 -12.77 6.19
CA LEU A 369 -21.67 -14.08 5.54
C LEU A 369 -20.37 -14.12 4.73
N ARG A 370 -19.54 -15.15 4.95
CA ARG A 370 -18.29 -15.33 4.19
C ARG A 370 -18.55 -15.35 2.69
N SER A 371 -19.60 -16.08 2.29
CA SER A 371 -20.04 -16.22 0.90
C SER A 371 -20.46 -14.91 0.23
N GLN A 372 -20.72 -13.85 1.01
CA GLN A 372 -20.99 -12.51 0.49
C GLN A 372 -19.73 -11.65 0.51
N LEU A 373 -19.07 -11.51 1.67
CA LEU A 373 -17.99 -10.55 1.83
C LEU A 373 -16.71 -10.92 1.08
N GLU A 374 -16.32 -12.20 1.09
CA GLU A 374 -15.06 -12.67 0.47
C GLU A 374 -15.02 -12.36 -1.04
N PRO A 375 -16.01 -12.77 -1.86
CA PRO A 375 -15.99 -12.47 -3.28
C PRO A 375 -16.10 -10.97 -3.57
N LEU A 376 -16.84 -10.20 -2.75
CA LEU A 376 -16.93 -8.75 -2.90
C LEU A 376 -15.58 -8.06 -2.68
N TRP A 377 -14.86 -8.45 -1.62
CA TRP A 377 -13.52 -7.95 -1.32
C TRP A 377 -12.51 -8.27 -2.44
N LEU A 378 -12.50 -9.52 -2.90
CA LEU A 378 -11.61 -9.96 -3.98
C LEU A 378 -11.90 -9.25 -5.30
N LYS A 379 -13.19 -9.09 -5.66
CA LYS A 379 -13.60 -8.39 -6.88
C LYS A 379 -13.33 -6.89 -6.83
N ALA A 380 -13.52 -6.27 -5.67
CA ALA A 380 -13.41 -4.83 -5.51
C ALA A 380 -11.96 -4.33 -5.54
N SER A 381 -11.04 -5.05 -4.88
CA SER A 381 -9.67 -4.55 -4.67
C SER A 381 -8.57 -5.57 -4.93
N VAL A 382 -8.91 -6.75 -5.46
CA VAL A 382 -7.97 -7.89 -5.60
C VAL A 382 -7.44 -8.34 -4.24
N GLY A 383 -8.32 -8.32 -3.24
CA GLY A 383 -8.00 -8.73 -1.88
C GLY A 383 -7.06 -7.78 -1.15
N THR A 384 -7.09 -6.48 -1.47
CA THR A 384 -6.24 -5.49 -0.80
C THR A 384 -6.58 -5.41 0.68
N ALA A 385 -5.54 -5.46 1.51
CA ALA A 385 -5.61 -5.25 2.95
C ALA A 385 -4.42 -4.46 3.48
N TYR A 386 -4.57 -3.84 4.65
CA TYR A 386 -3.45 -3.32 5.43
C TYR A 386 -3.17 -4.27 6.58
N LEU A 387 -1.89 -4.48 6.84
CA LEU A 387 -1.42 -5.11 8.06
C LEU A 387 -0.66 -4.06 8.85
N ILE A 388 -1.00 -3.93 10.14
CA ILE A 388 -0.35 -3.04 11.09
C ILE A 388 -0.08 -3.85 12.35
N TYR A 389 1.17 -3.95 12.77
CA TYR A 389 1.57 -4.75 13.93
C TYR A 389 2.93 -4.28 14.51
N PRO A 390 3.26 -4.60 15.77
CA PRO A 390 4.55 -4.25 16.38
C PRO A 390 5.75 -4.85 15.64
N THR A 391 6.91 -4.17 15.67
CA THR A 391 8.09 -4.52 14.85
C THR A 391 8.60 -5.96 15.04
N ASP A 392 8.46 -6.52 16.23
CA ASP A 392 8.93 -7.88 16.53
C ASP A 392 7.78 -8.86 16.80
N TRP A 393 6.56 -8.49 16.43
CA TRP A 393 5.40 -9.37 16.60
C TRP A 393 5.54 -10.61 15.69
N PRO A 394 5.37 -11.83 16.21
CA PRO A 394 5.38 -13.04 15.40
C PRO A 394 4.21 -13.02 14.41
N VAL A 395 4.51 -13.12 13.12
CA VAL A 395 3.49 -13.08 12.05
C VAL A 395 3.69 -14.24 11.07
N PRO A 396 2.60 -14.70 10.40
CA PRO A 396 2.70 -15.61 9.27
C PRO A 396 3.57 -15.05 8.14
N ALA A 397 4.05 -15.92 7.26
CA ALA A 397 4.66 -15.49 6.00
C ALA A 397 3.58 -14.94 5.03
N LEU A 398 3.98 -13.95 4.23
CA LEU A 398 3.19 -13.41 3.11
C LEU A 398 3.56 -14.07 1.80
#